data_AF-A0A7W9E8W9-F1
#
_entry.id   AF-A0A7W9E8W9-F1
#
_cell.length_a   1.000
_cell.length_b   1.000
_cell.length_c   1.000
_cell.angle_alpha   90.00
_cell.angle_beta   90.00
_cell.angle_gamma   90.00
#
_symmetry.space_group_name_H-M   'P 1'
#
loop_
_entity.id
_entity.type
_entity.pdbx_description
1 polymer ?
#
loop_
_entity_poly.entity_id
_entity_poly.type
_entity_poly.pdbx_seq_one_letter_code
_entity_poly.pdbx_strand_id
1 'polypeptide(L)' 'MIIDDAEPRPQRGALLGQLAREDLDLYSVEECRDRIALLEAEIARVKAAMEAKSARKSAAEALFNFGS' A
#
# COMPACT_ATOMS: atom_id res chain seq x y z
N MET A 1 -10.06 1.95 -38.28
CA MET A 1 -9.01 2.55 -37.42
C MET A 1 -9.08 1.82 -36.10
N ILE A 2 -8.08 0.97 -35.84
CA ILE A 2 -8.03 0.10 -34.66
C ILE A 2 -7.87 1.00 -33.44
N ILE A 3 -8.83 0.92 -32.52
CA ILE A 3 -8.81 1.66 -31.26
C ILE A 3 -7.73 1.01 -30.40
N ASP A 4 -6.62 1.74 -30.33
CA ASP A 4 -5.76 2.01 -29.18
C ASP A 4 -5.30 0.81 -28.34
N ASP A 5 -3.98 0.66 -28.38
CA ASP A 5 -3.14 -0.23 -27.60
C ASP A 5 -3.40 -0.02 -26.10
N ALA A 6 -4.22 -0.90 -25.50
CA ALA A 6 -4.45 -0.86 -24.07
C ALA A 6 -3.16 -1.28 -23.37
N GLU A 7 -2.27 -0.32 -23.10
CA GLU A 7 -1.08 -0.55 -22.28
C GLU A 7 -1.50 -1.31 -21.00
N PRO A 8 -0.81 -2.40 -20.65
CA PRO A 8 -1.20 -3.22 -19.52
C PRO A 8 -1.18 -2.36 -18.26
N ARG A 9 -2.37 -2.14 -17.68
CA ARG A 9 -2.52 -1.36 -16.45
C ARG A 9 -1.58 -1.94 -15.38
N PRO A 10 -0.69 -1.14 -14.78
CA PRO A 10 0.25 -1.65 -13.80
C PRO A 10 -0.52 -2.36 -12.68
N GLN A 11 -0.18 -3.64 -12.47
CA GLN A 11 -0.88 -4.49 -11.52
C GLN A 11 -0.73 -3.92 -10.10
N ARG A 12 -1.79 -3.97 -9.29
CA ARG A 12 -1.73 -3.52 -7.88
C ARG A 12 -0.57 -4.24 -7.18
N GLY A 13 0.33 -3.47 -6.57
CA GLY A 13 1.51 -3.99 -5.89
C GLY A 13 2.76 -4.12 -6.76
N ALA A 14 2.69 -3.82 -8.07
CA ALA A 14 3.85 -3.87 -8.96
C ALA A 14 5.03 -3.02 -8.46
N LEU A 15 4.76 -1.83 -7.90
CA LEU A 15 5.80 -0.95 -7.35
C LEU A 15 6.50 -1.54 -6.12
N LEU A 16 5.77 -2.23 -5.23
CA LEU A 16 6.38 -2.93 -4.09
C LEU A 16 7.27 -4.09 -4.57
N GLY A 17 6.83 -4.79 -5.62
CA GLY A 17 7.62 -5.85 -6.25
C GLY A 17 8.89 -5.32 -6.92
N GLN A 18 8.84 -4.14 -7.54
CA GLN A 18 10.02 -3.46 -8.10
C GLN A 18 10.99 -3.04 -6.98
N LEU A 19 10.48 -2.38 -5.94
CA LEU A 19 11.26 -1.95 -4.78
C LEU A 19 12.02 -3.12 -4.11
N ALA A 20 11.38 -4.28 -4.00
CA ALA A 20 11.98 -5.47 -3.37
C ALA A 20 13.09 -6.12 -4.23
N ARG A 21 13.20 -5.77 -5.51
CA ARG A 21 14.21 -6.29 -6.44
C ARG A 21 15.39 -5.34 -6.64
N GLU A 22 15.34 -4.15 -6.06
CA GLU A 22 16.44 -3.20 -6.16
C GLU A 22 17.69 -3.75 -5.47
N ASP A 23 18.83 -3.57 -6.13
CA ASP A 23 20.12 -4.01 -5.62
C ASP A 23 20.61 -3.04 -4.53
N LEU A 24 20.61 -3.50 -3.28
CA LEU A 24 21.00 -2.70 -2.13
C LEU A 24 22.53 -2.59 -1.97
N ASP A 25 23.32 -3.40 -2.68
CA ASP A 25 24.79 -3.30 -2.63
C ASP A 25 25.30 -1.99 -3.24
N LEU A 26 24.47 -1.32 -4.06
CA LEU A 26 24.75 -0.02 -4.65
C LEU A 26 24.44 1.16 -3.71
N TYR A 27 23.80 0.91 -2.57
CA TYR A 27 23.38 1.94 -1.63
C TYR A 27 24.41 2.10 -0.52
N SER A 28 24.65 3.35 -0.12
CA SER A 28 25.36 3.64 1.13
C SER A 28 24.50 3.24 2.35
N VAL A 29 25.14 3.14 3.52
CA VAL A 29 24.44 2.83 4.77
C VAL A 29 23.41 3.92 5.10
N GLU A 30 23.76 5.17 4.84
CA GLU A 30 22.91 6.35 5.06
C GLU A 30 21.68 6.30 4.16
N GLU A 31 21.83 6.01 2.87
CA GLU A 31 20.69 5.84 1.96
C GLU A 31 19.80 4.66 2.36
N CYS A 32 20.39 3.57 2.87
CA CYS A 32 19.62 2.46 3.43
C CYS A 32 18.81 2.89 4.67
N ARG A 33 19.37 3.72 5.55
CA ARG A 33 18.65 4.25 6.72
C ARG A 33 17.49 5.15 6.29
N ASP A 34 17.72 6.05 5.35
CA ASP A 34 16.68 6.93 4.82
C ASP A 34 15.55 6.13 4.15
N ARG A 35 15.92 5.11 3.37
CA ARG A 35 14.97 4.17 2.77
C ARG A 35 14.11 3.49 3.83
N ILE A 36 14.73 2.98 4.90
CA ILE A 36 14.02 2.34 6.02
C ILE A 36 13.02 3.32 6.66
N ALA A 37 13.45 4.54 6.97
CA ALA A 37 12.60 5.54 7.62
C ALA A 37 11.33 5.84 6.78
N LEU A 38 11.49 5.94 5.46
CA LEU A 38 10.36 6.13 4.54
C LEU A 38 9.41 4.92 4.52
N LEU A 39 9.95 3.70 4.50
CA LEU A 39 9.15 2.48 4.49
C LEU A 39 8.38 2.28 5.80
N GLU A 40 9.00 2.59 6.95
CA GLU A 40 8.33 2.54 8.25
C GLU A 40 7.18 3.54 8.35
N ALA A 41 7.38 4.77 7.84
CA ALA A 41 6.32 5.76 7.75
C ALA A 41 5.15 5.28 6.88
N GLU A 42 5.44 4.65 5.74
CA GLU A 42 4.41 4.08 4.87
C GLU A 42 3.67 2.90 5.53
N ILE A 43 4.39 2.04 6.26
CA ILE A 43 3.77 0.95 7.05
C ILE A 43 2.80 1.54 8.08
N ALA A 44 3.20 2.59 8.79
CA ALA A 44 2.33 3.26 9.75
C ALA A 44 1.07 3.84 9.08
N ARG A 45 1.22 4.48 7.91
CA ARG A 45 0.11 4.99 7.11
C ARG A 45 -0.88 3.90 6.69
N VAL A 46 -0.36 2.76 6.21
CA VAL A 46 -1.19 1.62 5.78
C VAL A 46 -1.94 1.03 6.97
N LYS A 47 -1.27 0.84 8.12
CA LYS A 47 -1.90 0.37 9.36
C LYS A 47 -3.04 1.31 9.79
N ALA A 48 -2.81 2.62 9.81
CA ALA A 48 -3.85 3.58 10.15
C ALA A 48 -5.05 3.51 9.18
N ALA A 49 -4.81 3.33 7.89
CA ALA A 49 -5.87 3.17 6.89
C ALA A 49 -6.65 1.84 7.06
N MET A 50 -5.99 0.78 7.52
CA MET A 50 -6.66 -0.49 7.85
C MET A 50 -7.57 -0.32 9.07
N GLU A 51 -7.08 0.29 10.14
CA GLU A 51 -7.86 0.54 11.35
C GLU A 51 -9.09 1.41 11.05
N ALA A 52 -8.93 2.49 10.28
CA ALA A 52 -10.05 3.33 9.87
C ALA A 52 -11.10 2.60 9.00
N LYS A 53 -10.69 1.57 8.25
CA LYS A 53 -11.64 0.71 7.50
C LYS A 53 -12.33 -0.30 8.42
N SER A 54 -11.59 -0.88 9.36
CA SER A 54 -12.12 -1.82 10.35
C SER A 54 -13.16 -1.16 11.26
N ALA A 55 -12.85 0.04 11.79
CA ALA A 55 -13.76 0.81 12.63
C ALA A 55 -15.07 1.16 11.91
N ARG A 56 -15.01 1.53 10.63
CA ARG A 56 -16.21 1.78 9.82
C ARG A 56 -17.05 0.52 9.61
N LYS A 57 -16.41 -0.64 9.41
CA LYS A 57 -17.10 -1.92 9.27
C LYS A 57 -17.82 -2.29 10.57
N SER A 58 -17.15 -2.18 11.72
CA SER A 58 -17.74 -2.48 13.03
C SER A 58 -18.90 -1.54 13.39
N ALA A 59 -18.79 -0.24 13.09
CA ALA A 59 -19.88 0.71 13.28
C ALA A 59 -21.09 0.40 12.39
N ALA A 60 -20.85 -0.02 11.14
CA ALA A 60 -21.92 -0.45 10.23
C ALA A 60 -22.61 -1.73 10.74
N GLU A 61 -21.84 -2.74 11.16
CA GLU A 61 -22.38 -3.99 11.71
C GLU A 61 -23.25 -3.77 12.95
N ALA A 62 -22.84 -2.87 13.86
CA ALA A 62 -23.65 -2.48 15.02
C ALA A 62 -24.99 -1.85 14.58
N LEU A 63 -24.97 -0.97 13.57
CA LEU A 63 -26.19 -0.33 13.05
C LEU A 63 -27.18 -1.34 12.46
N PHE A 64 -26.68 -2.38 11.77
CA PHE A 64 -27.52 -3.44 11.19
C PHE A 64 -28.11 -4.38 12.27
N ASN A 65 -27.37 -4.67 13.34
CA ASN A 65 -27.83 -5.56 14.41
C ASN A 65 -28.89 -4.92 15.35
N PHE A 66 -28.99 -3.59 15.41
CA PHE A 66 -30.04 -2.90 16.17
C PHE A 66 -31.38 -2.81 15.42
N GLY A 67 -31.40 -3.07 14.12
CA GLY A 67 -32.60 -2.96 13.27
C GLY A 67 -33.31 -4.29 12.96
N SER A 68 -32.87 -5.42 13.54
CA SER A 68 -33.47 -6.75 13.37
C SER A 68 -34.12 -7.27 14.66
#